data_AF-A0A935EK37-F1
#
_entry.id   AF-A0A935EK37-F1
#
_cell.length_a   1.000
_cell.length_b   1.000
_cell.length_c   1.000
_cell.angle_alpha   90.00
_cell.angle_beta   90.00
_cell.angle_gamma   90.00
#
_symmetry.space_group_name_H-M   'P 1'
#
loop_
_entity.id
_entity.type
_entity.pdbx_description
1 polymer ?
#
loop_
_entity_poly.entity_id
_entity_poly.type
_entity_poly.pdbx_seq_one_letter_code
_entity_poly.pdbx_strand_id
1 'polypeptide(L)'
;MKADWIEIKRGDILPQFAGIHVSINPKGFITMNRATHQMLGDPAAFLLLYDRVNNRIGLRPAAKAARNAYPVLRRNRTGAMIHAYRLLREHPIILPHTVEFDTAEIDDDGILVLDLRLGKLSQRSIACIERHKRYKAAHLEPER
;
A
#
# COMPACT_ATOMS: atom_id res chain seq x y z
N MET A 1 39.79 -12.37 17.25
CA MET A 1 38.77 -11.29 17.24
C MET A 1 37.63 -11.73 18.13
N LYS A 2 37.19 -10.91 19.09
CA LYS A 2 35.98 -11.20 19.90
C LYS A 2 34.77 -10.62 19.16
N ALA A 3 33.72 -11.42 19.02
CA ALA A 3 32.45 -10.96 18.46
C ALA A 3 31.72 -10.08 19.49
N ASP A 4 31.25 -8.92 19.04
CA ASP A 4 30.46 -7.97 19.83
C ASP A 4 28.97 -8.28 19.62
N TRP A 5 28.43 -9.17 20.46
CA TRP A 5 27.04 -9.60 20.35
C TRP A 5 26.12 -8.63 21.11
N ILE A 6 25.15 -8.08 20.39
CA ILE A 6 24.10 -7.23 20.97
C ILE A 6 22.84 -8.08 21.15
N GLU A 7 22.29 -8.10 22.37
CA GLU A 7 21.03 -8.77 22.67
C GLU A 7 19.85 -7.96 22.13
N ILE A 8 19.09 -8.54 21.19
CA ILE A 8 17.89 -7.91 20.62
C ILE A 8 16.68 -8.31 21.48
N LYS A 9 16.08 -7.34 22.17
CA LYS A 9 14.85 -7.56 22.94
C LYS A 9 13.69 -7.97 22.02
N ARG A 10 12.96 -9.01 22.40
CA ARG A 10 11.72 -9.42 21.73
C ARG A 10 10.62 -8.40 22.05
N GLY A 11 10.45 -7.41 21.18
CA GLY A 11 9.37 -6.42 21.31
C GLY A 11 7.97 -7.01 21.13
N ASP A 12 6.96 -6.33 21.64
CA ASP A 12 5.55 -6.74 21.52
C ASP A 12 4.99 -6.61 20.10
N ILE A 13 5.66 -5.83 19.26
CA ILE A 13 5.31 -5.62 17.85
C ILE A 13 6.21 -6.51 17.00
N LEU A 14 5.59 -7.38 16.19
CA LEU A 14 6.35 -8.15 15.19
C LEU A 14 7.06 -7.15 14.25
N PRO A 15 8.33 -7.37 13.89
CA PRO A 15 9.12 -6.41 13.08
C PRO A 15 8.42 -5.98 11.78
N GLN A 16 7.69 -6.89 11.14
CA GLN A 16 6.88 -6.64 9.94
C GLN A 16 5.70 -5.69 10.13
N PHE A 17 5.33 -5.38 11.38
CA PHE A 17 4.28 -4.44 11.77
C PHE A 17 4.84 -3.22 12.51
N ALA A 18 6.16 -3.10 12.64
CA ALA A 18 6.79 -1.99 13.37
C ALA A 18 6.84 -0.69 12.56
N GLY A 19 6.54 -0.72 11.25
CA GLY A 19 6.63 0.43 10.36
C GLY A 19 5.35 0.72 9.58
N ILE A 20 5.32 1.90 8.97
CA ILE A 20 4.30 2.27 8.00
C ILE A 20 4.46 1.37 6.77
N HIS A 21 3.39 0.66 6.40
CA HIS A 21 3.41 -0.17 5.20
C HIS A 21 2.08 -0.04 4.46
N VAL A 22 2.18 0.49 3.24
CA VAL A 22 1.04 0.76 2.37
C VAL A 22 1.38 0.29 0.96
N SER A 23 0.39 -0.27 0.26
CA SER A 23 0.51 -0.62 -1.14
C SER A 23 -0.75 -0.29 -1.92
N ILE A 24 -0.59 -0.05 -3.21
CA ILE A 24 -1.69 0.17 -4.16
C ILE A 24 -1.55 -0.78 -5.34
N ASN A 25 -2.66 -1.33 -5.82
CA ASN A 25 -2.66 -2.16 -7.02
C ASN A 25 -3.32 -1.47 -8.22
N PRO A 26 -3.17 -2.02 -9.45
CA PRO A 26 -3.77 -1.46 -10.67
C PRO A 26 -5.30 -1.37 -10.65
N LYS A 27 -5.95 -2.14 -9.77
CA LYS A 27 -7.41 -2.12 -9.58
C LYS A 27 -7.84 -1.03 -8.58
N GLY A 28 -6.91 -0.23 -8.07
CA GLY A 28 -7.17 0.85 -7.13
C GLY A 28 -7.40 0.39 -5.70
N PHE A 29 -7.03 -0.85 -5.34
CA PHE A 29 -7.05 -1.24 -3.93
C PHE A 29 -5.83 -0.67 -3.25
N ILE A 30 -6.05 0.25 -2.31
CA ILE A 30 -5.02 0.68 -1.36
C ILE A 30 -5.14 -0.21 -0.13
N THR A 31 -4.05 -0.85 0.26
CA THR A 31 -3.99 -1.69 1.46
C THR A 31 -2.90 -1.21 2.39
N MET A 32 -3.21 -1.14 3.68
CA MET A 32 -2.27 -0.75 4.72
C MET A 32 -2.27 -1.80 5.83
N ASN A 33 -1.12 -1.96 6.50
CA ASN A 33 -1.03 -2.84 7.65
C ASN A 33 -1.84 -2.27 8.84
N ARG A 34 -2.08 -3.12 9.85
CA ARG A 34 -2.80 -2.71 11.06
C ARG A 34 -2.12 -1.54 11.79
N ALA A 35 -0.79 -1.56 11.90
CA ALA A 35 -0.05 -0.54 12.61
C ALA A 35 -0.26 0.85 11.99
N THR A 36 -0.15 0.98 10.67
CA THR A 36 -0.45 2.21 9.93
C THR A 36 -1.88 2.67 10.16
N HIS A 37 -2.85 1.75 10.11
CA HIS A 37 -4.26 2.12 10.34
C HIS A 37 -4.49 2.63 11.77
N GLN A 38 -3.84 2.02 12.75
CA GLN A 38 -3.89 2.44 14.16
C GLN A 38 -3.18 3.78 14.40
N MET A 39 -2.03 4.00 13.76
CA MET A 39 -1.31 5.29 13.80
C MET A 39 -2.17 6.43 13.24
N LEU A 40 -3.07 6.14 12.30
CA LEU A 40 -4.05 7.08 11.75
C LEU A 40 -5.32 7.24 12.60
N GLY A 41 -5.41 6.58 13.75
CA GLY A 41 -6.54 6.64 14.67
C GLY A 41 -7.70 5.69 14.36
N ASP A 42 -7.43 4.57 13.65
CA ASP A 42 -8.42 3.58 13.24
C ASP A 42 -9.67 4.18 12.53
N PRO A 43 -9.49 5.08 11.54
CA PRO A 43 -10.62 5.77 10.92
C PRO A 43 -11.53 4.81 10.14
N ALA A 44 -12.83 5.11 10.15
CA ALA A 44 -13.85 4.33 9.44
C ALA A 44 -13.85 4.57 7.93
N ALA A 45 -13.35 5.73 7.49
CA ALA A 45 -13.25 6.12 6.09
C ALA A 45 -12.08 7.08 5.89
N PHE A 46 -11.71 7.30 4.63
CA PHE A 46 -10.68 8.26 4.25
C PHE A 46 -11.17 9.16 3.13
N LEU A 47 -10.71 10.40 3.12
CA LEU A 47 -10.77 11.27 1.95
C LEU A 47 -9.50 11.06 1.14
N LEU A 48 -9.68 10.77 -0.15
CA LEU A 48 -8.58 10.63 -1.09
C LEU A 48 -8.22 12.00 -1.64
N LEU A 49 -6.95 12.35 -1.55
CA LEU A 49 -6.36 13.58 -2.07
C LEU A 49 -5.34 13.21 -3.15
N TYR A 50 -5.25 14.02 -4.20
CA TYR A 50 -4.24 13.87 -5.23
C TYR A 50 -3.50 15.19 -5.43
N ASP A 51 -2.19 15.16 -5.20
CA ASP A 51 -1.31 16.26 -5.55
C ASP A 51 -0.75 16.00 -6.95
N ARG A 52 -1.26 16.76 -7.92
CA ARG A 52 -0.85 16.67 -9.33
C ARG A 52 0.58 17.20 -9.56
N VAL A 53 1.05 18.14 -8.75
CA VAL A 53 2.36 18.79 -8.94
C VAL A 53 3.46 17.85 -8.49
N ASN A 54 3.30 17.25 -7.31
CA ASN A 54 4.29 16.34 -6.74
C ASN A 54 4.04 14.87 -7.09
N ASN A 55 2.90 14.56 -7.71
CA ASN A 55 2.44 13.20 -8.02
C ASN A 55 2.34 12.34 -6.75
N ARG A 56 1.60 12.85 -5.76
CA ARG A 56 1.40 12.20 -4.46
C ARG A 56 -0.07 11.89 -4.23
N ILE A 57 -0.32 10.82 -3.51
CA ILE A 57 -1.66 10.46 -3.03
C ILE A 57 -1.70 10.74 -1.53
N GLY A 58 -2.67 11.51 -1.09
CA GLY A 58 -2.94 11.75 0.33
C GLY A 58 -4.15 10.96 0.80
N LEU A 59 -4.07 10.37 1.99
CA LEU A 59 -5.18 9.71 2.67
C LEU A 59 -5.45 10.45 3.97
N ARG A 60 -6.53 11.23 4.00
CA ARG A 60 -6.94 11.96 5.19
C ARG A 60 -8.01 11.18 5.96
N PRO A 61 -7.81 10.87 7.25
CA PRO A 61 -8.82 10.24 8.10
C PRO A 61 -10.15 11.02 8.06
N ALA A 62 -11.28 10.31 7.97
CA ALA A 62 -12.60 10.92 7.91
C ALA A 62 -13.68 10.04 8.55
N ALA A 63 -14.78 10.69 8.96
CA ALA A 63 -15.99 9.99 9.35
C ALA A 63 -16.65 9.34 8.12
N LYS A 64 -17.29 8.17 8.31
CA LYS A 64 -18.01 7.46 7.23
C LYS A 64 -19.14 8.29 6.60
N ALA A 65 -19.71 9.23 7.37
CA ALA A 65 -20.77 10.13 6.90
C ALA A 65 -20.25 11.33 6.09
N ALA A 66 -18.94 11.57 6.05
CA ALA A 66 -18.39 12.70 5.31
C ALA A 66 -18.62 12.53 3.80
N ARG A 67 -18.93 13.64 3.12
CA ARG A 67 -19.13 13.65 1.67
C ARG A 67 -17.84 13.23 0.97
N ASN A 68 -17.95 12.33 -0.01
CA ASN A 68 -16.83 11.75 -0.76
C ASN A 68 -15.85 10.90 0.08
N ALA A 69 -16.23 10.50 1.30
CA ALA A 69 -15.43 9.60 2.10
C ALA A 69 -15.46 8.17 1.52
N TYR A 70 -14.28 7.58 1.36
CA TYR A 70 -14.11 6.21 0.91
C TYR A 70 -14.07 5.30 2.14
N PRO A 71 -15.03 4.38 2.29
CA PRO A 71 -15.13 3.53 3.46
C PRO A 71 -13.94 2.56 3.53
N VAL A 72 -13.44 2.34 4.74
CA VAL A 72 -12.44 1.30 4.99
C VAL A 72 -13.13 -0.05 4.98
N LEU A 73 -12.63 -0.94 4.12
CA LEU A 73 -12.95 -2.36 4.14
C LEU A 73 -11.94 -3.09 5.01
N ARG A 74 -12.44 -3.84 5.98
CA ARG A 74 -11.60 -4.77 6.75
C ARG A 74 -11.37 -6.01 5.90
N ARG A 75 -10.16 -6.14 5.36
CA ARG A 75 -9.80 -7.32 4.57
C ARG A 75 -9.69 -8.56 5.45
N ASN A 76 -9.09 -8.43 6.65
CA ASN A 76 -8.81 -9.49 7.65
C ASN A 76 -8.56 -8.85 9.05
N ARG A 77 -8.16 -9.63 10.07
CA ARG A 77 -7.73 -9.13 11.41
C ARG A 77 -6.49 -8.19 11.38
N THR A 78 -5.81 -8.08 10.25
CA THR A 78 -4.42 -7.60 10.18
C THR A 78 -4.21 -6.34 9.34
N GLY A 79 -5.25 -5.76 8.74
CA GLY A 79 -5.09 -4.56 7.94
C GLY A 79 -6.37 -3.96 7.38
N ALA A 80 -6.23 -2.75 6.87
CA ALA A 80 -7.29 -1.94 6.29
C ALA A 80 -7.12 -1.84 4.76
N MET A 81 -8.24 -1.73 4.05
CA MET A 81 -8.28 -1.62 2.59
C MET A 81 -9.27 -0.54 2.16
N ILE A 82 -8.97 0.18 1.09
CA ILE A 82 -9.84 1.21 0.51
C ILE A 82 -9.88 1.03 -1.01
N HIS A 83 -11.05 1.26 -1.61
CA HIS A 83 -11.23 1.25 -3.07
C HIS A 83 -11.01 2.63 -3.68
N ALA A 84 -9.78 2.92 -4.10
CA ALA A 84 -9.37 4.14 -4.80
C ALA A 84 -9.43 4.01 -6.34
N TYR A 85 -10.29 3.17 -6.90
CA TYR A 85 -10.37 2.99 -8.36
C TYR A 85 -10.68 4.30 -9.11
N ARG A 86 -11.53 5.14 -8.52
CA ARG A 86 -11.90 6.45 -9.08
C ARG A 86 -10.69 7.39 -9.17
N LEU A 87 -9.82 7.39 -8.17
CA LEU A 87 -8.57 8.16 -8.16
C LEU A 87 -7.68 7.81 -9.37
N LEU A 88 -7.55 6.52 -9.68
CA LEU A 88 -6.76 6.04 -10.83
C LEU A 88 -7.39 6.38 -12.18
N ARG A 89 -8.70 6.58 -12.24
CA ARG A 89 -9.43 6.90 -13.47
C ARG A 89 -9.48 8.39 -13.76
N GLU A 90 -9.63 9.21 -12.73
CA GLU A 90 -9.76 10.66 -12.86
C GLU A 90 -8.40 11.37 -12.96
N HIS A 91 -7.32 10.70 -12.57
CA HIS A 91 -5.96 11.26 -12.59
C HIS A 91 -5.02 10.39 -13.43
N PRO A 92 -3.91 10.96 -13.97
CA PRO A 92 -2.97 10.25 -14.84
C PRO A 92 -2.04 9.32 -14.04
N ILE A 93 -2.60 8.47 -13.17
CA ILE A 93 -1.86 7.51 -12.35
C ILE A 93 -1.87 6.17 -13.07
N ILE A 94 -0.73 5.80 -13.68
CA ILE A 94 -0.57 4.52 -14.37
C ILE A 94 0.19 3.56 -13.46
N LEU A 95 -0.50 2.51 -13.01
CA LEU A 95 0.07 1.45 -12.19
C LEU A 95 0.00 0.15 -12.98
N PRO A 96 1.10 -0.30 -13.63
CA PRO A 96 1.08 -1.57 -14.35
C PRO A 96 0.96 -2.77 -13.38
N HIS A 97 1.47 -2.60 -12.16
CA HIS A 97 1.58 -3.64 -11.14
C HIS A 97 1.33 -3.07 -9.74
N THR A 98 1.32 -3.94 -8.73
CA THR A 98 1.21 -3.50 -7.34
C THR A 98 2.48 -2.75 -6.93
N VAL A 99 2.28 -1.55 -6.39
CA VAL A 99 3.34 -0.68 -5.88
C VAL A 99 3.25 -0.65 -4.36
N GLU A 100 4.39 -0.82 -3.70
CA GLU A 100 4.60 -0.70 -2.26
C GLU A 100 5.28 0.64 -1.93
N PHE A 101 4.83 1.30 -0.87
CA PHE A 101 5.36 2.58 -0.41
C PHE A 101 6.07 2.38 0.92
N ASP A 102 7.38 2.11 0.86
CA ASP A 102 8.24 1.99 2.05
C ASP A 102 8.50 3.36 2.70
N THR A 103 8.44 4.42 1.90
CA THR A 103 8.70 5.82 2.32
C THR A 103 7.40 6.57 2.61
N ALA A 104 6.31 5.85 2.88
CA ALA A 104 5.05 6.47 3.25
C ALA A 104 5.19 7.13 4.63
N GLU A 105 4.70 8.35 4.75
CA GLU A 105 4.78 9.15 5.97
C GLU A 105 3.42 9.71 6.34
N ILE A 106 3.24 10.03 7.63
CA ILE A 106 2.06 10.74 8.11
C ILE A 106 2.50 12.17 8.37
N ASP A 107 1.89 13.10 7.66
CA ASP A 107 2.13 14.54 7.80
C ASP A 107 1.58 15.07 9.15
N ASP A 108 1.96 16.28 9.52
CA ASP A 108 1.54 16.94 10.78
C ASP A 108 0.00 17.08 10.88
N ASP A 109 -0.68 17.15 9.75
CA ASP A 109 -2.15 17.17 9.64
C ASP A 109 -2.81 15.77 9.76
N GLY A 110 -2.03 14.72 10.03
CA GLY A 110 -2.51 13.34 10.09
C GLY A 110 -2.86 12.74 8.73
N ILE A 111 -2.34 13.32 7.64
CA ILE A 111 -2.54 12.84 6.27
C ILE A 111 -1.45 11.82 5.96
N LEU A 112 -1.84 10.60 5.60
CA LEU A 112 -0.90 9.61 5.09
C LEU A 112 -0.55 9.94 3.64
N VAL A 113 0.71 10.27 3.40
CA VAL A 113 1.24 10.71 2.10
C VAL A 113 1.96 9.55 1.42
N LEU A 114 1.58 9.27 0.18
CA LEU A 114 2.14 8.24 -0.67
C LEU A 114 2.77 8.88 -1.90
N ASP A 115 4.09 8.83 -2.01
CA ASP A 115 4.80 9.37 -3.17
C ASP A 115 4.89 8.33 -4.30
N LEU A 116 4.23 8.60 -5.43
CA LEU A 116 4.19 7.68 -6.58
C LEU A 116 5.55 7.54 -7.28
N ARG A 117 6.49 8.48 -7.06
CA ARG A 117 7.82 8.44 -7.65
C ARG A 117 8.76 7.52 -6.89
N LEU A 118 8.53 7.35 -5.58
CA LEU A 118 9.34 6.54 -4.68
C LEU A 118 8.79 5.12 -4.47
N GLY A 119 7.57 4.87 -4.96
CA GLY A 119 6.94 3.56 -4.89
C GLY A 119 7.74 2.48 -5.62
N LYS A 120 7.92 1.34 -4.96
CA LYS A 120 8.62 0.17 -5.52
C LYS A 120 7.62 -0.87 -5.99
N LEU A 121 7.99 -1.64 -7.02
CA LEU A 121 7.20 -2.80 -7.41
C LEU A 121 7.23 -3.86 -6.30
N SER A 122 6.05 -4.34 -5.92
CA SER A 122 5.93 -5.43 -4.96
C SER A 122 6.64 -6.68 -5.46
N GLN A 123 7.54 -7.24 -4.64
CA GLN A 123 8.23 -8.50 -4.96
C GLN A 123 7.23 -9.65 -5.19
N ARG A 124 6.09 -9.63 -4.49
CA ARG A 124 5.01 -10.60 -4.70
C ARG A 124 4.36 -10.44 -6.06
N SER A 125 4.21 -9.20 -6.52
CA SER A 125 3.69 -8.91 -7.86
C SER A 125 4.66 -9.42 -8.93
N ILE A 126 5.97 -9.18 -8.75
CA ILE A 126 7.02 -9.67 -9.65
C ILE A 126 6.98 -11.21 -9.72
N ALA A 127 7.00 -11.89 -8.58
CA ALA A 127 6.94 -13.35 -8.52
C ALA A 127 5.68 -13.93 -9.18
N CYS A 128 4.53 -13.27 -9.03
CA CYS A 128 3.29 -13.69 -9.70
C CYS A 128 3.39 -13.56 -11.22
N ILE A 129 3.99 -12.47 -11.73
CA ILE A 129 4.20 -12.25 -13.16
C ILE A 129 5.15 -13.31 -13.71
N GLU A 130 6.26 -13.58 -13.05
CA GLU A 130 7.23 -14.60 -13.46
C GLU A 130 6.60 -15.99 -13.51
N ARG A 131 5.82 -16.34 -12.48
CA ARG A 131 5.08 -17.61 -12.45
C ARG A 131 4.11 -17.72 -13.61
N HIS A 132 3.38 -16.65 -13.93
CA HIS A 132 2.44 -16.63 -15.05
C HIS A 132 3.14 -16.72 -16.41
N LYS A 133 4.28 -16.02 -16.58
CA LYS A 133 5.12 -16.13 -17.78
C LYS A 133 5.63 -17.56 -17.98
N ARG A 134 6.13 -18.20 -16.92
CA ARG A 134 6.56 -19.61 -16.95
C ARG A 134 5.41 -20.55 -17.30
N TYR A 135 4.22 -20.34 -16.72
CA TYR A 135 3.03 -21.13 -17.06
C TYR A 135 2.68 -20.99 -18.55
N LYS A 136 2.60 -19.76 -19.08
CA LYS A 136 2.34 -19.52 -20.50
C LYS A 136 3.41 -20.13 -21.41
N ALA A 137 4.69 -19.99 -21.08
CA ALA A 137 5.77 -20.59 -21.86
C ALA A 137 5.75 -22.13 -21.86
N ALA A 138 5.24 -22.75 -20.79
CA ALA A 138 5.10 -24.19 -20.68
C ALA A 138 3.80 -24.75 -21.31
N HIS A 139 2.84 -23.88 -21.67
CA HIS A 139 1.52 -24.28 -22.18
C HIS A 139 1.16 -23.67 -23.54
N LEU A 140 1.94 -22.71 -24.05
CA LEU A 140 1.98 -22.41 -25.47
C LEU A 140 3.05 -23.32 -26.09
N GLU A 141 2.63 -24.46 -26.61
CA GLU A 141 3.38 -25.15 -27.67
C GLU A 141 3.57 -24.19 -28.86
N PRO A 142 4.70 -24.30 -29.60
CA PRO A 142 4.92 -23.50 -30.79
C PRO A 142 3.84 -23.85 -31.83
N GLU A 143 3.01 -22.89 -32.20
CA GLU A 143 2.26 -23.00 -33.46
C GLU A 143 3.30 -23.20 -34.57
N ARG A 144 3.15 -24.33 -35.27
CA ARG A 144 3.97 -24.81 -36.37
C ARG A 144 4.11 -23.80 -37.50
#